data_AF-A0A3N5TSV5-F1
#
_entry.id   AF-A0A3N5TSV5-F1
#
_cell.length_a   1.000
_cell.length_b   1.000
_cell.length_c   1.000
_cell.angle_alpha   90.00
_cell.angle_beta   90.00
_cell.angle_gamma   90.00
#
_symmetry.space_group_name_H-M   'P 1'
#
loop_
_entity.id
_entity.type
_entity.pdbx_description
1 polymer ?
#
loop_
_entity_poly.entity_id
_entity_poly.type
_entity_poly.pdbx_seq_one_letter_code
_entity_poly.pdbx_strand_id
1 'polypeptide(L)'
;LRIAYKILKNADYIPPELELKKEIRKTEELLAGMEDTAEKYKVMKKLNYMIMKVNLLRNTPVMFEESEHYAGKLIDKLGQK
;
A
#
# COMPACT_ATOMS: atom_id res chain seq x y z
N LEU A 1 -2.07 -11.99 19.97
CA LEU A 1 -2.92 -10.81 19.65
C LEU A 1 -3.97 -11.05 18.54
N ARG A 2 -4.49 -12.27 18.28
CA ARG A 2 -5.49 -12.51 17.21
C ARG A 2 -6.98 -12.40 17.65
N ILE A 3 -7.22 -12.30 18.96
CA ILE A 3 -8.57 -12.31 19.54
C ILE A 3 -9.27 -10.95 19.41
N ALA A 4 -8.58 -9.83 19.69
CA ALA A 4 -9.13 -8.49 19.50
C ALA A 4 -9.55 -8.24 18.04
N TYR A 5 -8.74 -8.70 17.09
CA TYR A 5 -9.03 -8.64 15.65
C TYR A 5 -10.28 -9.47 15.26
N LYS A 6 -10.45 -10.66 15.86
CA LYS A 6 -11.65 -11.50 15.65
C LYS A 6 -12.91 -10.89 16.26
N ILE A 7 -12.80 -10.23 17.41
CA ILE A 7 -13.93 -9.58 18.08
C ILE A 7 -14.41 -8.36 17.28
N LEU A 8 -13.49 -7.52 16.80
CA LEU A 8 -13.83 -6.34 15.97
C LEU A 8 -14.47 -6.73 14.63
N LYS A 9 -13.95 -7.78 13.97
CA LYS A 9 -14.52 -8.28 12.71
C LYS A 9 -15.98 -8.75 12.84
N ASN A 10 -16.38 -9.22 14.02
CA ASN A 10 -17.74 -9.70 14.30
C ASN A 10 -18.72 -8.58 14.69
N ALA A 11 -18.25 -7.34 14.88
CA ALA A 11 -19.05 -6.20 15.36
C ALA A 11 -19.40 -5.20 14.24
N ASP A 12 -19.40 -5.63 12.97
CA ASP A 12 -19.51 -4.78 11.77
C ASP A 12 -18.45 -3.65 11.66
N TYR A 13 -17.44 -3.65 12.54
CA TYR A 13 -16.37 -2.67 12.52
C TYR A 13 -15.26 -3.14 11.59
N ILE A 14 -15.09 -2.46 10.46
CA ILE A 14 -14.02 -2.76 9.50
C ILE A 14 -12.71 -2.18 10.08
N PRO A 15 -11.69 -3.01 10.34
CA PRO A 15 -10.39 -2.52 10.78
C PRO A 15 -9.82 -1.52 9.77
N PRO A 16 -9.20 -0.41 10.22
CA PRO A 16 -8.69 0.65 9.34
C PRO A 16 -7.62 0.14 8.34
N GLU A 17 -6.90 -0.92 8.72
CA GLU A 17 -5.94 -1.61 7.85
C GLU A 17 -6.61 -2.27 6.63
N LEU A 18 -7.82 -2.83 6.82
CA LEU A 18 -8.57 -3.47 5.74
C LEU A 18 -9.20 -2.45 4.80
N GLU A 19 -9.64 -1.30 5.31
CA GLU A 19 -10.10 -0.18 4.48
C GLU A 19 -8.95 0.38 3.62
N LEU A 20 -7.80 0.64 4.23
CA LEU A 20 -6.61 1.10 3.51
C LEU A 20 -6.17 0.10 2.44
N LYS A 21 -6.26 -1.21 2.71
CA LYS A 21 -5.97 -2.23 1.68
C LYS A 21 -6.93 -2.17 0.49
N LYS A 22 -8.22 -1.89 0.72
CA LYS A 22 -9.19 -1.69 -0.37
C LYS A 22 -8.87 -0.43 -1.17
N GLU A 23 -8.49 0.65 -0.49
CA GLU A 23 -8.07 1.90 -1.15
C GLU A 23 -6.80 1.73 -1.98
N ILE A 24 -5.82 0.97 -1.49
CA ILE A 24 -4.59 0.61 -2.24
C ILE A 24 -4.96 -0.08 -3.55
N ARG A 25 -5.78 -1.13 -3.50
CA ARG A 25 -6.22 -1.87 -4.70
C ARG A 25 -6.95 -0.98 -5.71
N LYS A 26 -7.90 -0.18 -5.23
CA LYS A 26 -8.62 0.78 -6.08
C LYS A 26 -7.67 1.78 -6.73
N THR A 27 -6.67 2.25 -5.99
CA THR A 27 -5.67 3.19 -6.50
C THR A 27 -4.74 2.52 -7.51
N GLU A 28 -4.38 1.25 -7.33
CA GLU A 28 -3.62 0.46 -8.31
C GLU A 28 -4.39 0.28 -9.63
N GLU A 29 -5.68 -0.06 -9.54
CA GLU A 29 -6.57 -0.16 -10.71
C GLU A 29 -6.67 1.17 -11.46
N LEU A 30 -6.83 2.28 -10.74
CA LEU A 30 -6.84 3.62 -11.34
C LEU A 30 -5.50 3.95 -12.00
N LEU A 31 -4.39 3.62 -11.34
CA LEU A 31 -3.04 3.87 -11.87
C LEU A 31 -2.75 3.06 -13.15
N ALA A 32 -3.33 1.87 -13.28
CA ALA A 32 -3.19 1.02 -14.46
C ALA A 32 -3.85 1.65 -15.69
N GLY A 33 -4.93 2.41 -15.52
CA GLY A 33 -5.63 3.14 -16.59
C GLY A 33 -5.10 4.54 -16.88
N MET A 34 -4.10 5.04 -16.15
CA MET A 34 -3.54 6.39 -16.36
C MET A 34 -2.46 6.40 -17.46
N GLU A 35 -2.68 7.24 -18.48
CA GLU A 35 -1.73 7.50 -19.58
C GLU A 35 -0.80 8.68 -19.29
N ASP A 36 -1.23 9.67 -18.51
CA ASP A 36 -0.39 10.83 -18.15
C ASP A 36 0.70 10.45 -17.13
N THR A 37 1.95 10.55 -17.57
CA THR A 37 3.15 10.22 -16.78
C THR A 37 3.35 11.11 -15.54
N ALA A 38 2.98 12.40 -15.59
CA ALA A 38 3.18 13.33 -14.48
C ALA A 38 2.16 13.10 -13.37
N GLU A 39 0.90 12.89 -13.73
CA GLU A 39 -0.16 12.55 -12.78
C GLU A 39 0.02 11.15 -12.22
N LYS A 40 0.42 10.18 -13.05
CA LYS A 40 0.76 8.82 -12.61
C LYS A 40 1.85 8.82 -11.55
N TYR A 41 2.86 9.69 -11.66
CA TYR A 41 3.90 9.80 -10.63
C TYR A 41 3.36 10.32 -9.29
N LYS A 42 2.48 11.32 -9.31
CA LYS A 42 1.83 11.84 -8.08
C LYS A 42 0.98 10.77 -7.40
N VAL A 43 0.17 10.05 -8.17
CA VAL A 43 -0.70 8.98 -7.66
C VAL A 43 0.12 7.80 -7.16
N MET A 44 1.21 7.43 -7.84
CA MET A 44 2.13 6.40 -7.38
C MET A 44 2.81 6.76 -6.05
N LYS A 45 3.21 8.01 -5.85
CA LYS A 45 3.76 8.47 -4.57
C LYS A 45 2.73 8.37 -3.43
N LYS A 46 1.46 8.70 -3.73
CA LYS A 46 0.34 8.54 -2.79
C LYS A 46 0.08 7.07 -2.47
N LEU A 47 0.14 6.19 -3.47
CA LEU A 47 0.00 4.74 -3.31
C LEU A 47 1.07 4.17 -2.36
N ASN A 48 2.33 4.55 -2.55
CA ASN A 48 3.42 4.12 -1.67
C ASN A 48 3.22 4.58 -0.22
N TYR A 49 2.77 5.82 -0.01
CA TYR A 49 2.44 6.30 1.32
C TYR A 49 1.35 5.46 2.00
N MET A 50 0.33 5.01 1.26
CA MET A 50 -0.72 4.14 1.80
C MET A 50 -0.18 2.75 2.15
N ILE A 51 0.72 2.19 1.34
CA ILE A 51 1.42 0.92 1.60
C ILE A 51 2.25 1.02 2.89
N MET A 52 3.09 2.06 3.01
CA MET A 52 3.87 2.34 4.22
C MET A 52 2.97 2.47 5.46
N LYS A 53 1.86 3.21 5.36
CA LYS A 53 0.90 3.39 6.46
C LYS A 53 0.31 2.06 6.93
N VAL A 54 -0.02 1.15 6.01
CA VAL A 54 -0.52 -0.20 6.36
C VAL A 54 0.55 -1.05 7.02
N ASN A 55 1.79 -1.01 6.52
CA ASN A 55 2.91 -1.75 7.11
C ASN A 55 3.18 -1.29 8.56
N LEU A 56 3.13 0.03 8.81
CA LEU A 56 3.25 0.61 10.15
C LEU A 56 2.11 0.21 11.08
N LEU A 57 0.85 0.29 10.62
CA LEU A 57 -0.32 -0.06 11.43
C LEU A 57 -0.31 -1.53 11.88
N ARG A 58 0.15 -2.43 11.00
CA ARG A 58 0.15 -3.86 11.27
C ARG A 58 1.33 -4.33 12.13
N ASN A 59 2.30 -3.46 12.49
CA ASN A 59 3.54 -3.81 13.21
C ASN A 59 4.13 -5.16 12.74
N THR A 60 4.11 -5.37 11.43
CA THR A 60 4.42 -6.66 10.81
C THR A 60 5.92 -6.73 10.59
N PRO A 61 6.58 -7.90 10.82
CA PRO A 61 8.00 -8.04 10.51
C PRO A 61 8.25 -7.71 9.04
N VAL A 62 9.38 -7.05 8.73
CA VAL A 62 9.75 -6.58 7.38
C VAL A 62 9.58 -7.65 6.29
N MET A 63 9.79 -8.92 6.63
CA MET A 63 9.60 -10.07 5.73
C MET A 63 8.16 -10.24 5.20
N PHE A 64 7.14 -9.72 5.89
CA PHE A 64 5.72 -9.82 5.52
C PHE A 64 5.09 -8.46 5.17
N GLU A 65 5.91 -7.43 4.96
CA GLU A 65 5.46 -6.12 4.50
C GLU A 65 4.98 -6.18 3.04
N GLU A 66 3.96 -5.39 2.73
CA GLU A 66 3.55 -5.17 1.34
C GLU A 66 4.66 -4.38 0.64
N SER A 67 5.10 -4.85 -0.53
CA SER A 67 6.23 -4.26 -1.26
C SER A 67 5.84 -2.92 -1.88
N GLU A 68 6.67 -1.89 -1.67
CA GLU A 68 6.48 -0.60 -2.32
C GLU A 68 6.82 -0.69 -3.83
N HIS A 69 5.98 -0.10 -4.67
CA HIS A 69 6.18 -0.08 -6.13
C HIS A 69 7.32 0.85 -6.58
N TYR A 70 8.04 1.49 -5.65
CA TYR A 70 9.12 2.42 -5.92
C TYR A 70 10.46 1.74 -6.23
N ALA A 71 10.62 0.46 -5.84
CA ALA A 71 11.88 -0.25 -5.94
C ALA A 71 12.41 -0.34 -7.39
N GLY A 72 11.53 -0.62 -8.37
CA GLY A 72 11.96 -0.79 -9.77
C GLY A 72 12.65 0.44 -10.36
N LYS A 73 12.05 1.62 -10.23
CA LYS A 73 12.62 2.87 -10.81
C LYS A 73 13.83 3.40 -10.05
N LEU A 74 13.92 3.17 -8.73
CA LEU A 74 15.14 3.49 -7.99
C LEU A 74 16.27 2.54 -8.35
N ILE A 75 16.00 1.24 -8.51
CA ILE A 75 16.98 0.26 -8.98
C ILE A 75 17.44 0.61 -10.39
N ASP A 76 16.55 1.05 -11.28
CA ASP A 76 16.94 1.52 -12.63
C ASP A 76 17.80 2.79 -12.59
N LYS A 77 17.50 3.74 -11.68
CA LYS A 77 18.31 4.96 -11.51
C LYS A 77 19.64 4.72 -10.78
N LEU A 78 19.69 3.76 -9.86
CA LEU A 78 20.87 3.43 -9.06
C LEU A 78 21.75 2.37 -9.72
N GLY A 79 21.20 1.54 -10.60
CA GLY A 79 21.89 0.53 -11.40
C GLY A 79 22.48 1.07 -12.71
N GLN A 80 22.24 2.34 -13.03
CA GLN A 80 22.89 3.09 -14.11
C GLN A 80 24.25 3.68 -13.67
N LYS A 81 25.06 2.91 -12.93
CA LYS A 81 26.41 3.32 -12.51
C LYS A 81 27.44 2.25 -12.81
#